data_AF-A0A812YBZ1-F1
#
_entry.id   AF-A0A812YBZ1-F1
#
_cell.length_a   1.000
_cell.length_b   1.000
_cell.length_c   1.000
_cell.angle_alpha   90.00
_cell.angle_beta   90.00
_cell.angle_gamma   90.00
#
_symmetry.space_group_name_H-M   'P 1'
#
loop_
_entity.id
_entity.type
_entity.pdbx_description
1 polymer ?
#
loop_
_entity_poly.entity_id
_entity_poly.type
_entity_poly.pdbx_seq_one_letter_code
_entity_poly.pdbx_strand_id
1 'polypeptide(L)'
;MASASTKMAFWEAKSMLASGSAPLSIIEDWFLGASGDPLAVPFALLLERFSDSNADDPLALQGKKLQLSHAAPVEVPQADVDPSQDVGLLSPQQIKSAYDLFSHCLSADSFSISHAEAERVLGTQLDQEFWSRKLSRALEETATAQSSVNLIGFFKKLAGSSMRHFRIYQGWLKELDHVASLKGELAESRKLLKQFEAYISRPILPAAARKELLQEYDSLNTGEMATSSFMKSRLAHAGRMSARDNPGADDFVAAVCPSDYRPKQGNSEVDRVLHDFLTMQVARQEQLLAQKEAPFAKERSREKKILLKLQVRVSDSCWNAWNHVFDLLDIDGTWSLSLPKLVSLHLIPVEVCDYMCKQIGGTNLGGLRDGFSKEEFLYKMIDISNCRLRKETLRQCRLCSR
;
A
#
# COMPACT_ATOMS: atom_id res chain seq x y z
N MET A 1 -27.37 -18.14 -30.19
CA MET A 1 -28.35 -18.35 -29.10
C MET A 1 -28.07 -17.31 -28.02
N ALA A 2 -29.03 -16.43 -27.74
CA ALA A 2 -28.84 -15.29 -26.85
C ALA A 2 -28.98 -15.74 -25.39
N SER A 3 -27.94 -15.56 -24.58
CA SER A 3 -28.05 -15.65 -23.11
C SER A 3 -28.40 -14.27 -22.57
N ALA A 4 -29.65 -14.11 -22.14
CA ALA A 4 -30.11 -12.92 -21.46
C ALA A 4 -29.57 -12.94 -20.02
N SER A 5 -28.68 -12.01 -19.68
CA SER A 5 -28.27 -11.77 -18.30
C SER A 5 -29.47 -11.20 -17.54
N THR A 6 -30.22 -12.10 -16.91
CA THR A 6 -31.41 -11.76 -16.16
C THR A 6 -30.97 -11.52 -14.72
N LYS A 7 -30.87 -10.24 -14.32
CA LYS A 7 -30.75 -9.90 -12.89
C LYS A 7 -32.06 -10.29 -12.22
N MET A 8 -32.07 -11.44 -11.53
CA MET A 8 -33.23 -11.91 -10.77
C MET A 8 -33.58 -10.91 -9.66
N ALA A 9 -34.87 -10.67 -9.47
CA ALA A 9 -35.35 -9.84 -8.37
C ALA A 9 -35.11 -10.55 -7.03
N PHE A 10 -34.84 -9.80 -5.97
CA PHE A 10 -34.57 -10.33 -4.61
C PHE A 10 -35.63 -11.34 -4.13
N TRP A 11 -36.90 -11.15 -4.50
CA TRP A 11 -38.00 -12.04 -4.13
C TRP A 11 -37.99 -13.37 -4.88
N GLU A 12 -37.51 -13.41 -6.12
CA GLU A 12 -37.30 -14.66 -6.87
C GLU A 12 -36.19 -15.47 -6.21
N ALA A 13 -35.05 -14.85 -5.90
CA ALA A 13 -33.94 -15.51 -5.21
C ALA A 13 -34.36 -16.11 -3.84
N LYS A 14 -35.22 -15.40 -3.10
CA LYS A 14 -35.77 -15.87 -1.82
C LYS A 14 -36.76 -17.04 -1.99
N SER A 15 -37.57 -17.04 -3.06
CA SER A 15 -38.44 -18.16 -3.41
C SER A 15 -37.65 -19.40 -3.83
N MET A 16 -36.50 -19.23 -4.50
CA MET A 16 -35.63 -20.32 -4.94
C MET A 16 -34.94 -21.05 -3.79
N LEU A 17 -34.53 -20.29 -2.76
CA LEU A 17 -33.99 -20.84 -1.51
C LEU A 17 -35.01 -21.72 -0.77
N ALA A 18 -36.30 -21.41 -0.89
CA ALA A 18 -37.38 -22.19 -0.26
C ALA A 18 -37.67 -23.51 -1.00
N SER A 19 -37.40 -23.60 -2.31
CA SER A 19 -37.57 -24.82 -3.12
C SER A 19 -36.35 -25.75 -3.14
N GLY A 20 -35.28 -25.42 -2.40
CA GLY A 20 -34.13 -26.31 -2.19
C GLY A 20 -33.28 -26.63 -3.43
N SER A 21 -33.51 -25.95 -4.56
CA SER A 21 -32.70 -26.10 -5.77
C SER A 21 -32.54 -24.75 -6.48
N ALA A 22 -31.29 -24.38 -6.75
CA ALA A 22 -30.98 -23.28 -7.64
C ALA A 22 -31.29 -23.71 -9.10
N PRO A 23 -31.72 -22.79 -9.99
CA PRO A 23 -31.88 -23.11 -11.41
C PRO A 23 -30.55 -23.58 -11.97
N LEU A 24 -30.61 -24.52 -12.90
CA LEU A 24 -29.42 -25.07 -13.56
C LEU A 24 -28.56 -23.96 -14.17
N SER A 25 -29.16 -22.90 -14.74
CA SER A 25 -28.42 -21.77 -15.31
C SER A 25 -27.58 -21.00 -14.28
N ILE A 26 -28.07 -20.82 -13.05
CA ILE A 26 -27.32 -20.15 -11.97
C ILE A 26 -26.20 -21.06 -11.47
N ILE A 27 -26.47 -22.36 -11.39
CA ILE A 27 -25.47 -23.37 -11.04
C ILE A 27 -24.37 -23.40 -12.11
N GLU A 28 -24.73 -23.37 -13.40
CA GLU A 28 -23.80 -23.31 -14.53
C GLU A 28 -22.96 -22.02 -14.49
N ASP A 29 -23.58 -20.86 -14.29
CA ASP A 29 -22.86 -19.59 -14.15
C ASP A 29 -21.92 -19.59 -12.94
N TRP A 30 -22.29 -20.29 -11.86
CA TRP A 30 -21.45 -20.51 -10.70
C TRP A 30 -20.29 -21.45 -11.02
N PHE A 31 -20.52 -22.63 -11.59
CA PHE A 31 -19.47 -23.59 -11.96
C PHE A 31 -18.50 -23.05 -13.02
N LEU A 32 -18.95 -22.16 -13.91
CA LEU A 32 -18.13 -21.51 -14.93
C LEU A 32 -17.42 -20.25 -14.40
N GLY A 33 -17.63 -19.88 -13.14
CA GLY A 33 -17.01 -18.72 -12.50
C GLY A 33 -17.50 -17.37 -13.03
N ALA A 34 -18.66 -17.34 -13.69
CA ALA A 34 -19.31 -16.12 -14.20
C ALA A 34 -20.04 -15.33 -13.09
N SER A 35 -20.34 -15.99 -11.97
CA SER A 35 -21.01 -15.39 -10.80
C SER A 35 -20.16 -14.37 -10.02
N GLY A 36 -18.83 -14.36 -10.21
CA GLY A 36 -17.91 -13.56 -9.41
C GLY A 36 -17.70 -14.09 -7.98
N ASP A 37 -18.26 -15.26 -7.65
CA ASP A 37 -18.08 -15.91 -6.35
C ASP A 37 -16.66 -16.50 -6.26
N PRO A 38 -15.84 -16.13 -5.25
CA PRO A 38 -14.51 -16.70 -5.06
C PRO A 38 -14.53 -18.23 -4.81
N LEU A 39 -15.64 -18.78 -4.30
CA LEU A 39 -15.79 -20.21 -4.06
C LEU A 39 -16.05 -21.02 -5.34
N ALA A 40 -16.53 -20.38 -6.40
CA ALA A 40 -16.70 -21.00 -7.72
C ALA A 40 -15.38 -21.26 -8.46
N VAL A 41 -14.33 -20.50 -8.12
CA VAL A 41 -13.06 -20.48 -8.85
C VAL A 41 -12.37 -21.85 -8.93
N PRO A 42 -12.27 -22.65 -7.84
CA PRO A 42 -11.65 -23.96 -7.92
C PRO A 42 -12.40 -24.95 -8.81
N PHE A 43 -13.73 -24.83 -8.89
CA PHE A 43 -14.56 -25.71 -9.70
C PHE A 43 -14.47 -25.38 -11.19
N ALA A 44 -14.44 -24.09 -11.53
CA ALA A 44 -14.19 -23.65 -12.91
C ALA A 44 -12.83 -24.12 -13.41
N LEU A 45 -11.78 -24.01 -12.59
CA LEU A 45 -10.43 -24.48 -12.92
C LEU A 45 -10.35 -26.01 -13.04
N LEU A 46 -11.13 -26.75 -12.24
CA LEU A 46 -11.25 -28.19 -12.35
C LEU A 46 -11.88 -28.57 -13.70
N LEU A 47 -13.03 -27.99 -14.04
CA LEU A 47 -13.74 -28.27 -15.29
C LEU A 47 -12.90 -27.93 -16.52
N GLU A 48 -12.26 -26.76 -16.54
CA GLU A 48 -11.36 -26.33 -17.63
C GLU A 48 -10.21 -27.32 -17.87
N ARG A 49 -9.65 -27.88 -16.78
CA ARG A 49 -8.55 -28.86 -16.86
C ARG A 49 -8.98 -30.24 -17.33
N PHE A 50 -10.24 -30.63 -17.11
CA PHE A 50 -10.78 -31.94 -17.53
C PHE A 50 -11.60 -31.86 -18.83
N SER A 51 -11.92 -30.66 -19.31
CA SER A 51 -12.61 -30.46 -20.60
C SER A 51 -11.68 -30.52 -21.81
N ASP A 52 -10.36 -30.40 -21.62
CA ASP A 52 -9.38 -30.62 -22.67
C ASP A 52 -9.22 -32.13 -22.93
N SER A 53 -10.01 -32.65 -23.86
CA SER A 53 -10.05 -34.05 -24.31
C SER A 53 -8.83 -34.48 -25.16
N ASN A 54 -7.70 -33.76 -25.07
CA ASN A 54 -6.44 -34.12 -25.73
C ASN A 54 -5.38 -34.72 -24.78
N ALA A 55 -5.76 -35.07 -23.54
CA ALA A 55 -4.85 -35.74 -22.61
C ALA A 55 -4.90 -37.27 -22.80
N ASP A 56 -4.00 -37.79 -23.64
CA ASP A 56 -3.77 -39.21 -23.94
C ASP A 56 -3.26 -40.06 -22.74
N ASP A 57 -3.39 -39.62 -21.49
CA ASP A 57 -3.07 -40.49 -20.35
C ASP A 57 -3.85 -40.15 -19.07
N PRO A 58 -5.00 -40.82 -18.82
CA PRO A 58 -5.75 -40.67 -17.58
C PRO A 58 -5.03 -41.24 -16.34
N LEU A 59 -3.88 -41.91 -16.48
CA LEU A 59 -3.14 -42.52 -15.37
C LEU A 59 -2.02 -41.64 -14.78
N ALA A 60 -1.64 -40.53 -15.43
CA ALA A 60 -0.57 -39.64 -14.94
C ALA A 60 -0.93 -38.81 -13.68
N LEU A 61 -2.19 -38.86 -13.21
CA LEU A 61 -2.70 -38.01 -12.12
C LEU A 61 -2.82 -38.67 -10.75
N GLN A 62 -2.47 -39.95 -10.59
CA GLN A 62 -2.61 -40.65 -9.29
C GLN A 62 -1.69 -40.16 -8.15
N GLY A 63 -0.87 -39.12 -8.34
CA GLY A 63 0.12 -38.69 -7.33
C GLY A 63 -0.10 -37.32 -6.67
N LYS A 64 -0.97 -36.44 -7.20
CA LYS A 64 -1.08 -35.06 -6.69
C LYS A 64 -2.35 -34.89 -5.86
N LYS A 65 -2.24 -35.04 -4.54
CA LYS A 65 -3.27 -34.60 -3.60
C LYS A 65 -3.58 -33.12 -3.84
N LEU A 66 -4.76 -32.82 -4.35
CA LEU A 66 -5.28 -31.46 -4.46
C LEU A 66 -5.49 -30.92 -3.04
N GLN A 67 -4.58 -30.07 -2.59
CA GLN A 67 -4.80 -29.25 -1.40
C GLN A 67 -5.39 -27.91 -1.86
N LEU A 68 -6.68 -27.72 -1.60
CA LEU A 68 -7.30 -26.39 -1.63
C LEU A 68 -6.80 -25.63 -0.40
N SER A 69 -5.69 -24.90 -0.51
CA SER A 69 -5.24 -24.03 0.59
C SER A 69 -5.96 -22.68 0.49
N HIS A 70 -6.97 -22.49 1.33
CA HIS A 70 -7.65 -21.20 1.51
C HIS A 70 -6.79 -20.15 2.25
N ALA A 71 -5.53 -20.47 2.56
CA ALA A 71 -4.66 -19.66 3.40
C ALA A 71 -3.80 -18.64 2.62
N ALA A 72 -3.70 -18.77 1.29
CA ALA A 72 -2.92 -17.85 0.47
C ALA A 72 -3.66 -17.56 -0.86
N PRO A 73 -3.59 -16.31 -1.38
CA PRO A 73 -4.08 -16.01 -2.72
C PRO A 73 -3.46 -16.95 -3.75
N VAL A 74 -4.27 -17.50 -4.67
CA VAL A 74 -3.76 -18.25 -5.81
C VAL A 74 -2.86 -17.33 -6.62
N GLU A 75 -1.58 -17.68 -6.74
CA GLU A 75 -0.63 -16.92 -7.53
C GLU A 75 -1.14 -16.82 -8.98
N VAL A 76 -1.17 -15.60 -9.52
CA VAL A 76 -1.53 -15.36 -10.92
C VAL A 76 -0.59 -16.25 -11.77
N PRO A 77 -1.12 -17.07 -12.69
CA PRO A 77 -0.28 -17.94 -13.52
C PRO A 77 0.85 -17.10 -14.10
N GLN A 78 2.09 -17.41 -13.72
CA GLN A 78 3.24 -16.70 -14.25
C GLN A 78 3.22 -16.87 -15.77
N ALA A 79 3.43 -15.78 -16.50
CA ALA A 79 3.45 -15.74 -17.95
C ALA A 79 4.70 -16.45 -18.53
N ASP A 80 5.03 -17.63 -18.02
CA ASP A 80 5.98 -18.59 -18.61
C ASP A 80 5.36 -19.31 -19.82
N VAL A 81 4.13 -18.92 -20.21
CA VAL A 81 3.53 -19.32 -21.48
C VAL A 81 4.33 -18.64 -22.58
N ASP A 82 4.92 -19.44 -23.46
CA ASP A 82 5.69 -18.97 -24.60
C ASP A 82 4.87 -17.92 -25.37
N PRO A 83 5.29 -16.65 -25.41
CA PRO A 83 4.54 -15.57 -26.06
C PRO A 83 4.32 -15.82 -27.56
N SER A 84 5.04 -16.79 -28.13
CA SER A 84 4.85 -17.25 -29.51
C SER A 84 3.58 -18.09 -29.73
N GLN A 85 2.99 -18.67 -28.69
CA GLN A 85 1.86 -19.60 -28.83
C GLN A 85 0.48 -18.94 -28.72
N ASP A 86 0.37 -17.70 -28.24
CA ASP A 86 -0.93 -17.07 -27.95
C ASP A 86 -1.00 -15.63 -28.51
N VAL A 87 -1.20 -15.53 -29.84
CA VAL A 87 -1.28 -14.28 -30.62
C VAL A 87 -2.33 -13.28 -30.08
N GLY A 88 -3.27 -13.76 -29.26
CA GLY A 88 -4.30 -12.94 -28.62
C GLY A 88 -3.84 -12.18 -27.37
N LEU A 89 -2.84 -12.70 -26.63
CA LEU A 89 -2.50 -12.22 -25.31
C LEU A 89 -1.83 -10.83 -25.36
N LEU A 90 -2.33 -9.90 -24.56
CA LEU A 90 -1.73 -8.58 -24.41
C LEU A 90 -0.51 -8.64 -23.50
N SER A 91 0.52 -7.86 -23.81
CA SER A 91 1.64 -7.69 -22.88
C SER A 91 1.24 -6.81 -21.68
N PRO A 92 1.95 -6.88 -20.53
CA PRO A 92 1.67 -6.01 -19.40
C PRO A 92 1.75 -4.52 -19.79
N GLN A 93 2.69 -4.14 -20.66
CA GLN A 93 2.83 -2.78 -21.17
C GLN A 93 1.60 -2.34 -22.01
N GLN A 94 1.06 -3.22 -22.85
CA GLN A 94 -0.17 -2.95 -23.60
C GLN A 94 -1.37 -2.77 -22.67
N ILE A 95 -1.47 -3.59 -21.61
CA ILE A 95 -2.51 -3.46 -20.60
C ILE A 95 -2.41 -2.15 -19.84
N LYS A 96 -1.21 -1.74 -19.44
CA LYS A 96 -0.97 -0.42 -18.85
C LYS A 96 -1.39 0.70 -19.80
N SER A 97 -0.98 0.65 -21.07
CA SER A 97 -1.33 1.66 -22.07
C SER A 97 -2.84 1.76 -22.29
N ALA A 98 -3.53 0.62 -22.32
CA ALA A 98 -4.98 0.56 -22.44
C ALA A 98 -5.70 1.11 -21.20
N TYR A 99 -5.20 0.79 -19.99
CA TYR A 99 -5.72 1.32 -18.72
C TYR A 99 -5.57 2.83 -18.63
N ASP A 100 -4.39 3.35 -18.95
CA ASP A 100 -4.07 4.78 -18.90
C ASP A 100 -4.96 5.57 -19.87
N LEU A 101 -5.14 5.07 -21.12
CA LEU A 101 -6.01 5.68 -22.11
C LEU A 101 -7.49 5.59 -21.74
N PHE A 102 -7.94 4.45 -21.23
CA PHE A 102 -9.32 4.30 -20.76
C PHE A 102 -9.62 5.30 -19.63
N SER A 103 -8.72 5.42 -18.66
CA SER A 103 -8.86 6.34 -17.52
C SER A 103 -8.87 7.80 -17.99
N HIS A 104 -8.02 8.15 -18.95
CA HIS A 104 -8.01 9.46 -19.58
C HIS A 104 -9.35 9.77 -20.28
N CYS A 105 -9.81 8.87 -21.16
CA CYS A 105 -11.06 9.00 -21.89
C CYS A 105 -12.27 9.11 -20.95
N LEU A 106 -12.28 8.29 -19.88
CA LEU A 106 -13.32 8.34 -18.86
C LEU A 106 -13.32 9.69 -18.12
N SER A 107 -12.15 10.24 -17.78
CA SER A 107 -12.07 11.55 -17.13
C SER A 107 -12.44 12.72 -18.04
N ALA A 108 -12.22 12.58 -19.35
CA ALA A 108 -12.57 13.56 -20.38
C ALA A 108 -14.02 13.42 -20.87
N ASP A 109 -14.75 12.41 -20.39
CA ASP A 109 -16.09 12.02 -20.86
C ASP A 109 -16.19 11.83 -22.38
N SER A 110 -15.09 11.36 -22.99
CA SER A 110 -14.99 11.12 -24.44
C SER A 110 -14.04 9.96 -24.72
N PHE A 111 -14.53 8.97 -25.48
CA PHE A 111 -13.76 7.81 -25.95
C PHE A 111 -13.30 7.96 -27.41
N SER A 112 -13.51 9.13 -28.01
CA SER A 112 -12.99 9.46 -29.34
C SER A 112 -11.63 10.13 -29.19
N ILE A 113 -10.56 9.39 -29.47
CA ILE A 113 -9.18 9.86 -29.35
C ILE A 113 -8.37 9.40 -30.56
N SER A 114 -7.60 10.32 -31.15
CA SER A 114 -6.73 9.99 -32.30
C SER A 114 -5.45 9.27 -31.86
N HIS A 115 -4.79 8.54 -32.76
CA HIS A 115 -3.52 7.85 -32.44
C HIS A 115 -2.46 8.82 -31.91
N ALA A 116 -2.29 9.98 -32.56
CA ALA A 116 -1.33 11.01 -32.16
C ALA A 116 -1.65 11.62 -30.78
N GLU A 117 -2.93 11.76 -30.45
CA GLU A 117 -3.34 12.21 -29.12
C GLU A 117 -3.13 11.14 -28.06
N ALA A 118 -3.42 9.86 -28.38
CA ALA A 118 -3.14 8.75 -27.49
C ALA A 118 -1.65 8.65 -27.14
N GLU A 119 -0.75 8.81 -28.12
CA GLU A 119 0.70 8.85 -27.87
C GLU A 119 1.12 10.05 -27.00
N ARG A 120 0.47 11.20 -27.16
CA ARG A 120 0.71 12.40 -26.34
C ARG A 120 0.28 12.17 -24.89
N VAL A 121 -0.90 11.59 -24.68
CA VAL A 121 -1.43 11.25 -23.35
C VAL A 121 -0.54 10.24 -22.64
N LEU A 122 -0.09 9.21 -23.36
CA LEU A 122 0.78 8.18 -22.81
C LEU A 122 2.24 8.61 -22.66
N GLY A 123 2.64 9.72 -23.26
CA GLY A 123 4.03 10.17 -23.33
C GLY A 123 4.97 9.16 -24.00
N THR A 124 4.45 8.20 -24.77
CA THR A 124 5.21 7.12 -25.38
C THR A 124 4.64 6.73 -26.74
N GLN A 125 5.53 6.31 -27.65
CA GLN A 125 5.12 5.71 -28.92
C GLN A 125 4.34 4.42 -28.68
N LEU A 126 3.18 4.33 -29.33
CA LEU A 126 2.26 3.21 -29.21
C LEU A 126 2.29 2.40 -30.49
N ASP A 127 2.48 1.09 -30.35
CA ASP A 127 2.58 0.18 -31.49
C ASP A 127 1.35 0.29 -32.41
N GLN A 128 1.61 0.52 -33.70
CA GLN A 128 0.56 0.82 -34.67
C GLN A 128 -0.36 -0.38 -34.89
N GLU A 129 0.16 -1.61 -34.81
CA GLU A 129 -0.63 -2.83 -34.95
C GLU A 129 -1.56 -3.01 -33.75
N PHE A 130 -1.06 -2.81 -32.53
CA PHE A 130 -1.86 -2.79 -31.31
C PHE A 130 -2.96 -1.72 -31.36
N TRP A 131 -2.63 -0.49 -31.80
CA TRP A 131 -3.60 0.60 -31.96
C TRP A 131 -4.73 0.22 -32.92
N SER A 132 -4.36 -0.11 -34.16
CA SER A 132 -5.30 -0.28 -35.26
C SER A 132 -6.14 -1.55 -35.13
N ARG A 133 -5.58 -2.64 -34.59
CA ARG A 133 -6.28 -3.93 -34.52
C ARG A 133 -7.07 -4.13 -33.24
N LYS A 134 -6.63 -3.58 -32.11
CA LYS A 134 -7.21 -3.85 -30.79
C LYS A 134 -7.76 -2.59 -30.14
N LEU A 135 -6.91 -1.59 -29.91
CA LEU A 135 -7.22 -0.50 -29.00
C LEU A 135 -8.25 0.50 -29.54
N SER A 136 -8.08 0.97 -30.77
CA SER A 136 -9.01 1.91 -31.42
C SER A 136 -10.42 1.34 -31.49
N ARG A 137 -10.55 0.10 -31.96
CA ARG A 137 -11.82 -0.63 -32.02
C ARG A 137 -12.46 -0.79 -30.64
N ALA A 138 -11.69 -1.18 -29.62
CA ALA A 138 -12.23 -1.33 -28.26
C ALA A 138 -12.74 0.00 -27.68
N LEU A 139 -12.07 1.12 -28.01
CA LEU A 139 -12.51 2.47 -27.63
C LEU A 139 -13.80 2.86 -28.35
N GLU A 140 -13.90 2.66 -29.66
CA GLU A 140 -15.10 2.93 -30.46
C GLU A 140 -16.31 2.10 -30.01
N GLU A 141 -16.10 0.79 -29.77
CA GLU A 141 -17.14 -0.08 -29.23
C GLU A 141 -17.56 0.35 -27.82
N THR A 142 -16.66 0.96 -27.04
CA THR A 142 -16.98 1.50 -25.71
C THR A 142 -17.73 2.82 -25.80
N ALA A 143 -17.38 3.70 -26.75
CA ALA A 143 -18.08 4.95 -27.03
C ALA A 143 -19.54 4.72 -27.46
N THR A 144 -19.79 3.64 -28.21
CA THR A 144 -21.13 3.27 -28.71
C THR A 144 -21.97 2.47 -27.71
N ALA A 145 -21.39 2.03 -26.59
CA ALA A 145 -22.11 1.25 -25.60
C ALA A 145 -23.11 2.14 -24.85
N GLN A 146 -24.41 1.81 -24.94
CA GLN A 146 -25.48 2.51 -24.21
C GLN A 146 -25.49 2.24 -22.69
N SER A 147 -24.65 1.31 -22.22
CA SER A 147 -24.56 0.92 -20.82
C SER A 147 -23.45 1.66 -20.09
N SER A 148 -23.50 1.67 -18.74
CA SER A 148 -22.46 2.26 -17.90
C SER A 148 -21.08 1.73 -18.28
N VAL A 149 -20.23 2.62 -18.80
CA VAL A 149 -18.87 2.31 -19.21
C VAL A 149 -18.08 1.83 -17.99
N ASN A 150 -17.47 0.66 -18.11
CA ASN A 150 -16.63 0.10 -17.06
C ASN A 150 -15.37 -0.54 -17.65
N LEU A 151 -14.30 -0.53 -16.87
CA LEU A 151 -12.98 -1.00 -17.27
C LEU A 151 -13.00 -2.48 -17.69
N ILE A 152 -13.80 -3.30 -17.00
CA ILE A 152 -13.95 -4.73 -17.29
C ILE A 152 -14.52 -4.95 -18.70
N GLY A 153 -15.59 -4.22 -19.05
CA GLY A 153 -16.23 -4.28 -20.36
C GLY A 153 -15.29 -3.83 -21.47
N PHE A 154 -14.47 -2.82 -21.21
CA PHE A 154 -13.44 -2.37 -22.14
C PHE A 154 -12.37 -3.46 -22.39
N PHE A 155 -11.83 -4.10 -21.36
CA PHE A 155 -10.84 -5.18 -21.54
C PHE A 155 -11.42 -6.43 -22.22
N LYS A 156 -12.70 -6.74 -22.00
CA LYS A 156 -13.40 -7.82 -22.73
C LYS A 156 -13.43 -7.56 -24.24
N LYS A 157 -13.60 -6.29 -24.65
CA LYS A 157 -13.56 -5.88 -26.06
C LYS A 157 -12.12 -5.90 -26.62
N LEU A 158 -11.15 -5.53 -25.80
CA LEU A 158 -9.74 -5.41 -26.20
C LEU A 158 -9.06 -6.76 -26.49
N ALA A 159 -9.33 -7.80 -25.69
CA ALA A 159 -8.52 -9.01 -25.68
C ALA A 159 -9.16 -10.26 -26.30
N GLY A 160 -10.43 -10.18 -26.71
CA GLY A 160 -11.17 -11.35 -27.16
C GLY A 160 -11.57 -12.30 -26.03
N SER A 161 -12.34 -13.32 -26.39
CA SER A 161 -13.28 -14.04 -25.50
C SER A 161 -12.68 -15.00 -24.46
N SER A 162 -11.35 -15.09 -24.31
CA SER A 162 -10.76 -16.09 -23.41
C SER A 162 -10.81 -15.63 -21.94
N MET A 163 -11.59 -16.34 -21.13
CA MET A 163 -11.67 -16.12 -19.67
C MET A 163 -10.29 -16.20 -18.98
N ARG A 164 -9.39 -17.03 -19.51
CA ARG A 164 -8.01 -17.16 -19.00
C ARG A 164 -7.24 -15.85 -19.15
N HIS A 165 -7.28 -15.23 -20.32
CA HIS A 165 -6.61 -13.95 -20.59
C HIS A 165 -7.16 -12.85 -19.69
N PHE A 166 -8.48 -12.82 -19.52
CA PHE A 166 -9.14 -11.85 -18.66
C PHE A 166 -8.66 -11.93 -17.20
N ARG A 167 -8.47 -13.13 -16.64
CA ARG A 167 -7.92 -13.31 -15.28
C ARG A 167 -6.50 -12.78 -15.15
N ILE A 168 -5.65 -13.00 -16.16
CA ILE A 168 -4.28 -12.47 -16.19
C ILE A 168 -4.31 -10.94 -16.18
N TYR A 169 -5.17 -10.33 -17.00
CA TYR A 169 -5.31 -8.87 -17.03
C TYR A 169 -5.83 -8.31 -15.72
N GLN A 170 -6.80 -8.96 -15.07
CA GLN A 170 -7.24 -8.57 -13.73
C GLN A 170 -6.10 -8.59 -12.71
N GLY A 171 -5.21 -9.59 -12.78
CA GLY A 171 -4.00 -9.65 -11.97
C GLY A 171 -3.11 -8.44 -12.20
N TRP A 172 -2.83 -8.11 -13.46
CA TRP A 172 -2.00 -6.95 -13.80
C TRP A 172 -2.65 -5.60 -13.47
N LEU A 173 -3.98 -5.47 -13.58
CA LEU A 173 -4.70 -4.27 -13.17
C LEU A 173 -4.57 -4.03 -11.66
N LYS A 174 -4.72 -5.08 -10.86
CA LYS A 174 -4.47 -4.99 -9.41
C LYS A 174 -3.04 -4.60 -9.10
N GLU A 175 -2.06 -5.11 -9.86
CA GLU A 175 -0.66 -4.71 -9.73
C GLU A 175 -0.44 -3.24 -10.14
N LEU A 176 -1.13 -2.71 -11.16
CA LEU A 176 -1.08 -1.29 -11.52
C LEU A 176 -1.69 -0.39 -10.44
N ASP A 177 -2.84 -0.78 -9.88
CA ASP A 177 -3.47 -0.05 -8.76
C ASP A 177 -2.53 -0.05 -7.54
N HIS A 178 -1.86 -1.18 -7.27
CA HIS A 178 -0.85 -1.28 -6.21
C HIS A 178 0.37 -0.39 -6.48
N VAL A 179 0.87 -0.33 -7.73
CA VAL A 179 1.94 0.60 -8.13
C VAL A 179 1.52 2.05 -7.91
N ALA A 180 0.27 2.42 -8.22
CA ALA A 180 -0.25 3.76 -7.97
C ALA A 180 -0.30 4.09 -6.46
N SER A 181 -0.76 3.16 -5.62
CA SER A 181 -0.73 3.30 -4.16
C SER A 181 0.70 3.50 -3.64
N LEU A 182 1.64 2.65 -4.08
CA LEU A 182 3.05 2.73 -3.70
C LEU A 182 3.70 4.06 -4.10
N LYS A 183 3.32 4.66 -5.24
CA LYS A 183 3.78 5.99 -5.63
C LYS A 183 3.29 7.08 -4.67
N GLY A 184 2.02 6.99 -4.25
CA GLY A 184 1.46 7.89 -3.25
C GLY A 184 2.19 7.79 -1.92
N GLU A 185 2.37 6.56 -1.41
CA GLU A 185 3.11 6.28 -0.18
C GLU A 185 4.57 6.75 -0.26
N LEU A 186 5.25 6.51 -1.38
CA LEU A 186 6.64 6.97 -1.57
C LEU A 186 6.74 8.51 -1.58
N ALA A 187 5.79 9.19 -2.22
CA ALA A 187 5.76 10.65 -2.23
C ALA A 187 5.55 11.22 -0.81
N GLU A 188 4.68 10.59 -0.02
CA GLU A 188 4.46 10.92 1.39
C GLU A 188 5.73 10.70 2.23
N SER A 189 6.36 9.52 2.12
CA SER A 189 7.61 9.22 2.83
C SER A 189 8.74 10.20 2.48
N ARG A 190 8.90 10.56 1.20
CA ARG A 190 9.90 11.56 0.75
C ARG A 190 9.60 12.95 1.29
N LYS A 191 8.32 13.35 1.32
CA LYS A 191 7.90 14.63 1.92
C LYS A 191 8.23 14.65 3.41
N LEU A 192 7.93 13.56 4.12
CA LEU A 192 8.18 13.43 5.55
C LEU A 192 9.69 13.47 5.87
N LEU A 193 10.52 12.75 5.11
CA LEU A 193 11.98 12.80 5.26
C LEU A 193 12.51 14.23 5.12
N LYS A 194 12.09 14.95 4.07
CA LYS A 194 12.47 16.37 3.88
C LYS A 194 12.02 17.27 5.02
N GLN A 195 10.80 17.06 5.54
CA GLN A 195 10.29 17.81 6.69
C GLN A 195 11.10 17.51 7.96
N PHE A 196 11.48 16.26 8.17
CA PHE A 196 12.32 15.87 9.29
C PHE A 196 13.72 16.47 9.20
N GLU A 197 14.37 16.43 8.03
CA GLU A 197 15.66 17.08 7.76
C GLU A 197 15.60 18.60 7.99
N ALA A 198 14.52 19.23 7.53
CA ALA A 198 14.26 20.65 7.79
C ALA A 198 14.00 20.93 9.28
N TYR A 199 13.44 19.98 10.04
CA TYR A 199 13.21 20.14 11.48
C TYR A 199 14.51 20.02 12.28
N ILE A 200 15.33 18.99 12.02
CA ILE A 200 16.57 18.77 12.78
C ILE A 200 17.61 19.87 12.53
N SER A 201 17.54 20.56 11.39
CA SER A 201 18.41 21.68 11.03
C SER A 201 18.00 23.03 11.65
N ARG A 202 16.81 23.12 12.26
CA ARG A 202 16.37 24.34 12.94
C ARG A 202 17.19 24.59 14.21
N PRO A 203 17.51 25.87 14.52
CA PRO A 203 18.09 26.22 15.80
C PRO A 203 17.13 25.90 16.94
N ILE A 204 17.69 25.67 18.12
CA ILE A 204 16.90 25.48 19.34
C ILE A 204 16.39 26.83 19.81
N LEU A 205 15.18 26.84 20.35
CA LEU A 205 14.58 28.02 20.94
C LEU A 205 15.53 28.65 21.98
N PRO A 206 15.95 29.92 21.79
CA PRO A 206 16.87 30.57 22.71
C PRO A 206 16.34 30.54 24.16
N ALA A 207 17.24 30.37 25.12
CA ALA A 207 16.86 30.21 26.53
C ALA A 207 16.04 31.40 27.08
N ALA A 208 16.32 32.63 26.60
CA ALA A 208 15.56 33.82 26.95
C ALA A 208 14.10 33.73 26.50
N ALA A 209 13.87 33.42 25.21
CA ALA A 209 12.52 33.24 24.66
C ALA A 209 11.78 32.06 25.32
N ARG A 210 12.48 30.96 25.63
CA ARG A 210 11.88 29.85 26.36
C ARG A 210 11.43 30.25 27.77
N LYS A 211 12.23 31.08 28.47
CA LYS A 211 11.87 31.58 29.80
C LYS A 211 10.63 32.48 29.75
N GLU A 212 10.52 33.34 28.74
CA GLU A 212 9.33 34.18 28.53
C GLU A 212 8.07 33.32 28.34
N LEU A 213 8.13 32.29 27.49
CA LEU A 213 7.01 31.36 27.30
C LEU A 213 6.61 30.61 28.59
N LEU A 214 7.59 30.22 29.42
CA LEU A 214 7.29 29.58 30.70
C LEU A 214 6.62 30.55 31.69
N GLN A 215 7.05 31.82 31.73
CA GLN A 215 6.40 32.84 32.54
C GLN A 215 4.96 33.11 32.08
N GLU A 216 4.71 33.10 30.76
CA GLU A 216 3.37 33.20 30.20
C GLU A 216 2.50 32.00 30.62
N TYR A 217 3.03 30.79 30.58
CA TYR A 217 2.35 29.57 31.03
C TYR A 217 1.97 29.64 32.52
N ASP A 218 2.90 30.06 33.37
CA ASP A 218 2.64 30.22 34.81
C ASP A 218 1.55 31.27 35.07
N SER A 219 1.59 32.40 34.35
CA SER A 219 0.57 33.47 34.44
C SER A 219 -0.82 33.03 33.97
N LEU A 220 -0.89 32.10 33.00
CA LEU A 220 -2.15 31.49 32.56
C LEU A 220 -2.70 30.53 33.61
N ASN A 221 -1.83 29.76 34.28
CA ASN A 221 -2.23 28.81 35.32
C ASN A 221 -2.64 29.48 36.64
N THR A 222 -2.06 30.64 36.99
CA THR A 222 -2.47 31.41 38.18
C THR A 222 -3.80 32.15 37.98
N GLY A 223 -4.38 32.10 36.78
CA GLY A 223 -5.65 32.77 36.47
C GLY A 223 -5.52 34.29 36.27
N GLU A 224 -4.30 34.81 36.21
CA GLU A 224 -4.04 36.25 36.07
C GLU A 224 -4.29 36.76 34.64
N MET A 225 -4.25 35.88 33.62
CA MET A 225 -4.58 36.23 32.24
C MET A 225 -6.01 35.82 31.84
N ALA A 226 -7.00 36.65 32.17
CA ALA A 226 -8.40 36.41 31.83
C ALA A 226 -8.78 36.58 30.34
N THR A 227 -7.93 37.08 29.43
CA THR A 227 -8.43 37.59 28.14
C THR A 227 -7.53 37.49 26.91
N SER A 228 -6.40 36.77 26.92
CA SER A 228 -5.62 36.56 25.68
C SER A 228 -6.29 35.48 24.79
N SER A 229 -7.30 35.93 24.02
CA SER A 229 -8.01 35.16 22.99
C SER A 229 -7.06 34.55 21.94
N PHE A 230 -5.93 35.22 21.69
CA PHE A 230 -4.95 34.80 20.70
C PHE A 230 -4.24 33.49 21.07
N MET A 231 -3.83 33.32 22.34
CA MET A 231 -3.11 32.12 22.78
C MET A 231 -4.04 30.90 22.84
N LYS A 232 -5.29 31.09 23.30
CA LYS A 232 -6.32 30.04 23.21
C LYS A 232 -6.58 29.63 21.76
N SER A 233 -6.60 30.59 20.82
CA SER A 233 -6.76 30.29 19.40
C SER A 233 -5.57 29.50 18.83
N ARG A 234 -4.32 29.85 19.20
CA ARG A 234 -3.12 29.11 18.77
C ARG A 234 -3.09 27.69 19.35
N LEU A 235 -3.40 27.53 20.63
CA LEU A 235 -3.47 26.23 21.29
C LEU A 235 -4.58 25.34 20.70
N ALA A 236 -5.74 25.93 20.37
CA ALA A 236 -6.82 25.23 19.67
C ALA A 236 -6.41 24.80 18.25
N HIS A 237 -5.66 25.64 17.52
CA HIS A 237 -5.14 25.30 16.18
C HIS A 237 -4.06 24.22 16.22
N ALA A 238 -3.33 24.08 17.32
CA ALA A 238 -2.35 23.00 17.48
C ALA A 238 -3.00 21.61 17.61
N GLY A 239 -4.33 21.51 17.74
CA GLY A 239 -5.08 20.25 17.64
C GLY A 239 -4.77 19.22 18.74
N ARG A 240 -4.00 19.58 19.76
CA ARG A 240 -3.45 18.67 20.78
C ARG A 240 -4.07 18.80 22.17
N MET A 241 -5.10 19.61 22.32
CA MET A 241 -5.71 19.84 23.63
C MET A 241 -7.09 19.18 23.70
N SER A 242 -7.14 17.95 24.21
CA SER A 242 -8.37 17.49 24.86
C SER A 242 -8.63 18.41 26.04
N ALA A 243 -9.81 19.02 26.10
CA ALA A 243 -10.19 20.03 27.11
C ALA A 243 -10.18 19.53 28.58
N ARG A 244 -9.71 18.30 28.83
CA ARG A 244 -9.70 17.63 30.14
C ARG A 244 -8.35 17.60 30.85
N ASP A 245 -7.23 17.76 30.13
CA ASP A 245 -5.90 17.70 30.73
C ASP A 245 -5.21 19.06 30.63
N ASN A 246 -4.76 19.59 31.78
CA ASN A 246 -3.89 20.76 31.80
C ASN A 246 -2.57 20.35 31.14
N PRO A 247 -2.16 20.99 30.03
CA PRO A 247 -0.95 20.63 29.30
C PRO A 247 0.25 20.89 30.21
N GLY A 248 1.30 20.08 30.13
CA GLY A 248 2.54 20.39 30.82
C GLY A 248 3.17 21.68 30.27
N ALA A 249 4.06 22.31 31.04
CA ALA A 249 4.77 23.50 30.60
C ALA A 249 5.56 23.26 29.30
N ASP A 250 6.14 22.08 29.12
CA ASP A 250 6.84 21.70 27.88
C ASP A 250 5.88 21.49 26.70
N ASP A 251 4.66 20.98 26.92
CA ASP A 251 3.63 20.86 25.88
C ASP A 251 3.18 22.25 25.39
N PHE A 252 3.05 23.20 26.32
CA PHE A 252 2.75 24.59 25.99
C PHE A 252 3.88 25.22 25.17
N VAL A 253 5.13 25.08 25.60
CA VAL A 253 6.29 25.58 24.85
C VAL A 253 6.33 24.97 23.44
N ALA A 254 6.11 23.67 23.30
CA ALA A 254 6.10 23.01 22.01
C ALA A 254 4.97 23.50 21.08
N ALA A 255 3.78 23.76 21.63
CA ALA A 255 2.63 24.25 20.87
C ALA A 255 2.79 25.72 20.42
N VAL A 256 3.48 26.54 21.22
CA VAL A 256 3.65 27.99 20.96
C VAL A 256 4.99 28.31 20.28
N CYS A 257 5.95 27.37 20.26
CA CYS A 257 7.24 27.52 19.61
C CYS A 257 7.08 27.98 18.15
N PRO A 258 7.78 29.04 17.72
CA PRO A 258 7.77 29.44 16.31
C PRO A 258 8.26 28.30 15.42
N SER A 259 7.75 28.23 14.19
CA SER A 259 8.08 27.16 13.24
C SER A 259 9.57 27.08 12.92
N ASP A 260 10.31 28.18 13.05
CA ASP A 260 11.73 28.26 12.68
C ASP A 260 12.66 27.73 13.79
N TYR A 261 12.12 27.38 14.96
CA TYR A 261 12.87 26.87 16.10
C TYR A 261 12.41 25.46 16.51
N ARG A 262 13.31 24.72 17.16
CA ARG A 262 12.97 23.50 17.92
C ARG A 262 12.65 23.87 19.37
N PRO A 263 11.60 23.32 19.98
CA PRO A 263 11.25 23.65 21.37
C PRO A 263 12.28 23.15 22.40
N LYS A 264 13.03 22.09 22.05
CA LYS A 264 14.01 21.44 22.92
C LYS A 264 15.23 20.99 22.12
N GLN A 265 16.38 20.89 22.80
CA GLN A 265 17.57 20.20 22.28
C GLN A 265 17.20 18.74 21.97
N GLY A 266 17.33 18.37 20.69
CA GLY A 266 17.17 16.98 20.27
C GLY A 266 18.27 16.08 20.82
N ASN A 267 17.99 14.78 20.86
CA ASN A 267 19.01 13.77 21.09
C ASN A 267 19.61 13.38 19.73
N SER A 268 20.93 13.58 19.56
CA SER A 268 21.61 13.35 18.28
C SER A 268 21.55 11.88 17.82
N GLU A 269 21.51 10.93 18.75
CA GLU A 269 21.36 9.51 18.41
C GLU A 269 19.96 9.18 17.93
N VAL A 270 18.93 9.74 18.58
CA VAL A 270 17.53 9.63 18.14
C VAL A 270 17.39 10.26 16.75
N ASP A 271 17.88 11.49 16.57
CA ASP A 271 17.83 12.20 15.28
C ASP A 271 18.50 11.37 14.18
N ARG A 272 19.68 10.77 14.44
CA ARG A 272 20.40 9.90 13.50
C ARG A 272 19.63 8.63 13.17
N VAL A 273 19.17 7.87 14.16
CA VAL A 273 18.48 6.58 13.92
C VAL A 273 17.16 6.79 13.19
N LEU A 274 16.44 7.87 13.47
CA LEU A 274 15.21 8.22 12.76
C LEU A 274 15.47 8.69 11.33
N HIS A 275 16.54 9.47 11.11
CA HIS A 275 16.97 9.84 9.77
C HIS A 275 17.33 8.59 8.94
N ASP A 276 18.11 7.67 9.51
CA ASP A 276 18.46 6.40 8.88
C ASP A 276 17.21 5.56 8.60
N PHE A 277 16.26 5.48 9.54
CA PHE A 277 14.99 4.77 9.37
C PHE A 277 14.19 5.31 8.17
N LEU A 278 13.95 6.63 8.13
CA LEU A 278 13.19 7.26 7.05
C LEU A 278 13.91 7.12 5.70
N THR A 279 15.23 7.25 5.68
CA THR A 279 16.05 7.08 4.47
C THR A 279 15.98 5.65 3.94
N MET A 280 16.14 4.65 4.81
CA MET A 280 16.02 3.23 4.44
C MET A 280 14.61 2.90 3.96
N GLN A 281 13.57 3.45 4.60
CA GLN A 281 12.18 3.24 4.22
C GLN A 281 11.89 3.80 2.82
N VAL A 282 12.35 5.01 2.50
CA VAL A 282 12.25 5.60 1.16
C VAL A 282 12.98 4.73 0.13
N ALA A 283 14.23 4.34 0.40
CA ALA A 283 15.01 3.51 -0.51
C ALA A 283 14.35 2.14 -0.77
N ARG A 284 13.74 1.55 0.28
CA ARG A 284 13.01 0.28 0.17
C ARG A 284 11.75 0.41 -0.69
N GLN A 285 10.98 1.48 -0.49
CA GLN A 285 9.80 1.77 -1.31
C GLN A 285 10.18 2.04 -2.77
N GLU A 286 11.28 2.76 -3.03
CA GLU A 286 11.80 2.96 -4.38
C GLU A 286 12.20 1.64 -5.05
N GLN A 287 12.89 0.77 -4.33
CA GLN A 287 13.26 -0.54 -4.83
C GLN A 287 12.03 -1.41 -5.13
N LEU A 288 11.04 -1.43 -4.22
CA LEU A 288 9.81 -2.20 -4.40
C LEU A 288 9.00 -1.66 -5.59
N LEU A 289 8.89 -0.34 -5.70
CA LEU A 289 8.24 0.31 -6.83
C LEU A 289 8.91 -0.05 -8.15
N ALA A 290 10.24 0.03 -8.23
CA ALA A 290 10.99 -0.35 -9.42
C ALA A 290 10.77 -1.82 -9.80
N GLN A 291 10.74 -2.74 -8.82
CA GLN A 291 10.45 -4.15 -9.06
C GLN A 291 9.03 -4.38 -9.60
N LYS A 292 8.05 -3.66 -9.06
CA LYS A 292 6.64 -3.75 -9.46
C LYS A 292 6.35 -3.06 -10.80
N GLU A 293 7.11 -2.03 -11.16
CA GLU A 293 7.02 -1.35 -12.45
C GLU A 293 7.74 -2.10 -13.58
N ALA A 294 8.75 -2.91 -13.25
CA ALA A 294 9.57 -3.62 -14.23
C ALA A 294 8.79 -4.44 -15.28
N PRO A 295 7.71 -5.19 -14.93
CA PRO A 295 6.89 -5.91 -15.91
C PRO A 295 6.20 -4.99 -16.93
N PHE A 296 5.92 -3.74 -16.55
CA PHE A 296 5.20 -2.75 -17.35
C PHE A 296 6.12 -1.79 -18.11
N ALA A 297 7.43 -1.83 -17.82
CA ALA A 297 8.43 -1.02 -18.49
C ALA A 297 8.72 -1.55 -19.91
N LYS A 298 9.17 -0.66 -20.81
CA LYS A 298 9.59 -1.05 -22.17
C LYS A 298 10.72 -2.07 -22.09
N GLU A 299 10.65 -3.09 -22.95
CA GLU A 299 11.49 -4.29 -22.99
C GLU A 299 13.01 -4.03 -23.10
N ARG A 300 13.42 -2.78 -23.37
CA ARG A 300 14.82 -2.35 -23.54
C ARG A 300 15.67 -2.41 -22.27
N SER A 301 15.10 -2.69 -21.10
CA SER A 301 15.87 -2.78 -19.86
C SER A 301 15.29 -3.81 -18.90
N ARG A 302 15.10 -5.06 -19.35
CA ARG A 302 15.08 -6.18 -18.41
C ARG A 302 16.49 -6.36 -17.87
N GLU A 303 16.87 -5.50 -16.91
CA GLU A 303 18.06 -5.71 -16.11
C GLU A 303 17.98 -7.11 -15.50
N LYS A 304 19.10 -7.84 -15.55
CA LYS A 304 19.20 -9.20 -14.99
C LYS A 304 18.60 -9.20 -13.60
N LYS A 305 17.64 -10.11 -13.35
CA LYS A 305 17.09 -10.38 -12.01
C LYS A 305 18.25 -10.38 -11.04
N ILE A 306 18.28 -9.38 -10.15
CA ILE A 306 19.32 -9.27 -9.13
C ILE A 306 19.20 -10.54 -8.30
N LEU A 307 20.18 -11.44 -8.46
CA LEU A 307 20.31 -12.63 -7.62
C LEU A 307 20.19 -12.17 -6.17
N LEU A 308 19.31 -12.84 -5.41
CA LEU A 308 19.12 -12.63 -3.98
C LEU A 308 20.49 -12.63 -3.31
N LYS A 309 21.08 -11.44 -3.11
CA LYS A 309 22.32 -11.30 -2.37
C LYS A 309 22.02 -11.83 -0.97
N LEU A 310 22.91 -12.68 -0.44
CA LEU A 310 22.85 -13.09 0.96
C LEU A 310 22.62 -11.84 1.82
N GLN A 311 21.50 -11.81 2.54
CA GLN A 311 21.19 -10.71 3.44
C GLN A 311 22.32 -10.56 4.45
N VAL A 312 22.86 -9.35 4.55
CA VAL A 312 23.94 -9.03 5.47
C VAL A 312 23.40 -9.10 6.90
N ARG A 313 24.21 -9.59 7.84
CA ARG A 313 23.86 -9.60 9.27
C ARG A 313 23.89 -8.16 9.80
N VAL A 314 22.91 -7.78 10.61
CA VAL A 314 22.93 -6.48 11.31
C VAL A 314 24.20 -6.38 12.17
N SER A 315 24.92 -5.27 12.06
CA SER A 315 26.12 -5.02 12.87
C SER A 315 25.75 -4.79 14.33
N ASP A 316 26.66 -5.13 15.26
CA ASP A 316 26.42 -4.92 16.70
C ASP A 316 26.22 -3.43 17.01
N SER A 317 26.92 -2.54 16.32
CA SER A 317 26.79 -1.09 16.50
C SER A 317 25.39 -0.59 16.12
N CYS A 318 24.85 -1.00 14.96
CA CYS A 318 23.49 -0.62 14.56
C CYS A 318 22.45 -1.19 15.52
N TRP A 319 22.59 -2.47 15.90
CA TRP A 319 21.69 -3.13 16.83
C TRP A 319 21.62 -2.40 18.18
N ASN A 320 22.78 -2.06 18.75
CA ASN A 320 22.87 -1.36 20.02
C ASN A 320 22.29 0.06 19.92
N ALA A 321 22.56 0.78 18.83
CA ALA A 321 22.00 2.11 18.60
C ALA A 321 20.46 2.08 18.52
N TRP A 322 19.89 1.09 17.82
CA TRP A 322 18.43 0.94 17.73
C TRP A 322 17.81 0.64 19.10
N ASN A 323 18.41 -0.28 19.87
CA ASN A 323 17.93 -0.58 21.22
C ASN A 323 18.01 0.65 22.13
N HIS A 324 19.14 1.34 22.12
CA HIS A 324 19.35 2.52 22.95
C HIS A 324 18.36 3.64 22.61
N VAL A 325 18.12 3.90 21.32
CA VAL A 325 17.12 4.89 20.88
C VAL A 325 15.72 4.50 21.32
N PHE A 326 15.34 3.23 21.26
CA PHE A 326 14.06 2.79 21.81
C PHE A 326 13.97 3.07 23.31
N ASP A 327 15.01 2.73 24.07
CA ASP A 327 15.05 2.94 25.53
C ASP A 327 15.02 4.43 25.91
N LEU A 328 15.59 5.31 25.07
CA LEU A 328 15.48 6.76 25.24
C LEU A 328 14.07 7.30 25.00
N LEU A 329 13.28 6.65 24.14
CA LEU A 329 11.90 7.02 23.86
C LEU A 329 10.92 6.41 24.89
N ASP A 330 11.22 5.23 25.43
CA ASP A 330 10.39 4.50 26.40
C ASP A 330 10.78 4.88 27.83
N ILE A 331 10.52 6.14 28.22
CA ILE A 331 10.91 6.69 29.53
C ILE A 331 10.36 5.85 30.69
N ASP A 332 9.18 5.27 30.54
CA ASP A 332 8.53 4.46 31.57
C ASP A 332 8.91 2.97 31.54
N GLY A 333 9.77 2.55 30.61
CA GLY A 333 10.28 1.18 30.53
C GLY A 333 9.18 0.14 30.32
N THR A 334 8.11 0.50 29.59
CA THR A 334 6.97 -0.39 29.33
C THR A 334 7.17 -1.31 28.13
N TRP A 335 8.28 -1.13 27.41
CA TRP A 335 8.63 -1.84 26.19
C TRP A 335 7.63 -1.59 25.06
N SER A 336 6.91 -0.46 25.15
CA SER A 336 5.86 -0.07 24.22
C SER A 336 5.75 1.45 24.10
N LEU A 337 5.70 1.92 22.86
CA LEU A 337 5.59 3.32 22.51
C LEU A 337 4.24 3.56 21.86
N SER A 338 3.40 4.37 22.51
CA SER A 338 2.18 4.88 21.90
C SER A 338 2.40 6.27 21.29
N LEU A 339 1.54 6.67 20.36
CA LEU A 339 1.58 7.97 19.73
C LEU A 339 1.53 9.11 20.76
N PRO A 340 0.65 9.08 21.78
CA PRO A 340 0.67 10.08 22.85
C PRO A 340 2.00 10.16 23.60
N LYS A 341 2.65 9.01 23.87
CA LYS A 341 3.97 8.97 24.50
C LYS A 341 5.03 9.60 23.61
N LEU A 342 5.12 9.20 22.35
CA LEU A 342 6.10 9.77 21.41
C LEU A 342 5.93 11.28 21.24
N VAL A 343 4.68 11.73 21.18
CA VAL A 343 4.31 13.14 21.07
C VAL A 343 4.72 13.95 22.30
N SER A 344 4.51 13.44 23.51
CA SER A 344 4.82 14.17 24.75
C SER A 344 6.32 14.34 25.00
N LEU A 345 7.17 13.56 24.34
CA LEU A 345 8.63 13.71 24.43
C LEU A 345 9.13 15.00 23.77
N HIS A 346 8.41 15.52 22.77
CA HIS A 346 8.80 16.65 21.92
C HIS A 346 10.19 16.50 21.27
N LEU A 347 10.73 15.29 21.20
CA LEU A 347 11.98 14.99 20.53
C LEU A 347 11.79 14.87 19.01
N ILE A 348 10.64 14.38 18.60
CA ILE A 348 10.30 13.99 17.23
C ILE A 348 9.06 14.79 16.77
N PRO A 349 9.02 15.28 15.51
CA PRO A 349 7.81 15.86 14.94
C PRO A 349 6.63 14.89 14.97
N VAL A 350 5.41 15.38 15.19
CA VAL A 350 4.23 14.50 15.33
C VAL A 350 3.93 13.72 14.07
N GLU A 351 4.19 14.30 12.92
CA GLU A 351 4.00 13.65 11.62
C GLU A 351 4.91 12.42 11.51
N VAL A 352 6.13 12.50 12.06
CA VAL A 352 7.07 11.38 12.10
C VAL A 352 6.63 10.36 13.15
N CYS A 353 6.14 10.78 14.31
CA CYS A 353 5.58 9.88 15.32
C CYS A 353 4.40 9.06 14.78
N ASP A 354 3.43 9.74 14.14
CA ASP A 354 2.26 9.12 13.53
C ASP A 354 2.66 8.14 12.42
N TYR A 355 3.57 8.57 11.54
CA TYR A 355 4.12 7.71 10.50
C TYR A 355 4.81 6.47 11.07
N MET A 356 5.63 6.61 12.11
CA MET A 356 6.27 5.48 12.79
C MET A 356 5.22 4.52 13.36
N CYS A 357 4.19 5.03 14.05
CA CYS A 357 3.10 4.22 14.56
C CYS A 357 2.38 3.44 13.45
N LYS A 358 2.10 4.07 12.30
CA LYS A 358 1.46 3.42 11.14
C LYS A 358 2.35 2.39 10.45
N GLN A 359 3.66 2.64 10.36
CA GLN A 359 4.59 1.78 9.62
C GLN A 359 5.15 0.62 10.43
N ILE A 360 5.24 0.77 11.75
CA ILE A 360 5.76 -0.24 12.68
C ILE A 360 4.61 -0.98 13.36
N GLY A 361 3.61 -0.25 13.84
CA GLY A 361 2.42 -0.80 14.50
C GLY A 361 1.48 -1.45 13.49
N GLY A 362 0.90 -2.59 13.86
CA GLY A 362 -0.17 -3.21 13.07
C GLY A 362 0.22 -4.46 12.29
N THR A 363 1.37 -5.07 12.58
CA THR A 363 1.83 -6.19 11.75
C THR A 363 0.95 -7.44 11.78
N ASN A 364 0.15 -7.78 12.81
CA ASN A 364 -0.64 -9.04 12.76
C ASN A 364 -1.90 -9.16 13.66
N LEU A 365 -2.38 -8.12 14.35
CA LEU A 365 -3.42 -8.29 15.40
C LEU A 365 -4.68 -7.42 15.27
N GLY A 366 -5.01 -6.93 14.07
CA GLY A 366 -6.38 -6.47 13.73
C GLY A 366 -6.96 -5.29 14.53
N GLY A 367 -6.16 -4.59 15.34
CA GLY A 367 -6.59 -3.39 16.05
C GLY A 367 -5.93 -2.13 15.48
N LEU A 368 -6.66 -1.01 15.48
CA LEU A 368 -6.07 0.34 15.41
C LEU A 368 -5.18 0.51 16.64
N ARG A 369 -3.91 0.11 16.53
CA ARG A 369 -2.92 0.39 17.57
C ARG A 369 -2.27 1.71 17.25
N ASP A 370 -2.51 2.70 18.11
CA ASP A 370 -1.81 3.98 18.13
C ASP A 370 -0.38 3.81 18.66
N GLY A 371 0.37 2.79 18.25
CA GLY A 371 1.67 2.47 18.85
C GLY A 371 2.31 1.16 18.41
N PHE A 372 3.51 0.89 18.94
CA PHE A 372 4.31 -0.31 18.67
C PHE A 372 5.18 -0.72 19.87
N SER A 373 5.51 -2.01 19.94
CA SER A 373 6.42 -2.59 20.92
C SER A 373 7.89 -2.49 20.50
N LYS A 374 8.81 -2.71 21.46
CA LYS A 374 10.26 -2.80 21.17
C LYS A 374 10.58 -3.89 20.14
N GLU A 375 9.90 -5.02 20.22
CA GLU A 375 10.06 -6.13 19.30
C GLU A 375 9.63 -5.73 17.88
N GLU A 376 8.45 -5.12 17.71
CA GLU A 376 7.96 -4.63 16.42
C GLU A 376 8.90 -3.57 15.82
N PHE A 377 9.39 -2.63 16.64
CA PHE A 377 10.38 -1.63 16.21
C PHE A 377 11.64 -2.29 15.64
N LEU A 378 12.26 -3.19 16.41
CA LEU A 378 13.49 -3.86 15.99
C LEU A 378 13.27 -4.73 14.75
N TYR A 379 12.14 -5.44 14.65
CA TYR A 379 11.79 -6.21 13.45
C TYR A 379 11.65 -5.31 12.23
N LYS A 380 10.98 -4.16 12.37
CA LYS A 380 10.86 -3.21 11.27
C LYS A 380 12.23 -2.69 10.85
N MET A 381 13.10 -2.32 11.79
CA MET A 381 14.46 -1.86 11.45
C MET A 381 15.24 -2.90 10.65
N ILE A 382 15.13 -4.19 11.00
CA ILE A 382 15.78 -5.30 10.28
C ILE A 382 15.20 -5.49 8.87
N ASP A 383 13.87 -5.42 8.75
CA ASP A 383 13.16 -5.60 7.48
C ASP A 383 13.51 -4.49 6.49
N ILE A 384 13.42 -3.22 6.92
CA ILE A 384 13.72 -2.08 6.04
C ILE A 384 15.20 -2.03 5.66
N SER A 385 16.10 -2.46 6.55
CA SER A 385 17.53 -2.52 6.26
C SER A 385 17.91 -3.74 5.41
N ASN A 386 16.94 -4.58 5.02
CA ASN A 386 17.11 -5.82 4.27
C ASN A 386 18.21 -6.72 4.89
N CYS A 387 18.25 -6.77 6.22
CA CYS A 387 19.25 -7.51 6.96
C CYS A 387 18.70 -8.83 7.50
N ARG A 388 19.59 -9.79 7.73
CA ARG A 388 19.19 -11.08 8.32
C ARG A 388 19.04 -10.95 9.83
N LEU A 389 17.93 -11.49 10.33
CA LEU A 389 17.63 -11.63 11.76
C LEU A 389 18.73 -12.41 12.51
N ARG A 390 19.15 -11.89 13.66
CA ARG A 390 20.10 -12.58 14.55
C ARG A 390 19.35 -13.57 15.42
N LYS A 391 19.49 -14.88 15.13
CA LYS A 391 18.79 -15.97 15.85
C LYS A 391 19.02 -15.93 17.37
N GLU A 392 20.19 -15.47 17.81
CA GLU A 392 20.56 -15.36 19.22
C GLU A 392 19.81 -14.24 19.96
N THR A 393 19.40 -13.18 19.25
CA THR A 393 18.98 -11.91 19.87
C THR A 393 17.49 -11.83 20.15
N LEU A 394 16.68 -12.56 19.37
CA LEU A 394 15.26 -12.74 19.71
C LEU A 394 15.06 -13.55 20.99
N ARG A 395 16.03 -14.42 21.35
CA ARG A 395 15.97 -15.14 22.62
C ARG A 395 16.14 -14.18 23.80
N GLN A 396 16.99 -13.16 23.69
CA GLN A 396 17.16 -12.16 24.74
C GLN A 396 15.89 -11.31 24.93
N CYS A 397 15.21 -10.93 23.85
CA CYS A 397 13.96 -10.15 23.94
C CYS A 397 12.82 -10.92 24.64
N ARG A 398 12.76 -12.25 24.47
CA ARG A 398 11.75 -13.12 25.14
C ARG A 398 12.13 -13.54 26.56
N LEU A 399 13.42 -13.45 26.93
CA LEU A 399 13.93 -13.90 28.23
C LEU A 399 13.92 -12.80 29.30
N CYS A 400 13.76 -11.53 28.92
CA CYS A 400 13.48 -10.44 29.87
C CYS A 400 11.98 -10.34 30.25
N SER A 401 11.12 -11.16 29.64
CA SER A 401 9.69 -11.24 29.93
C SER A 401 9.34 -12.29 31.00
N ARG A 402 10.32 -12.77 31.78
CA ARG A 402 10.11 -13.69 32.90
C ARG A 402 10.73 -13.18 34.18
#